data_AF-A0A2N2AT58-F1
#
_entry.id   AF-A0A2N2AT58-F1
#
_cell.length_a   1.000
_cell.length_b   1.000
_cell.length_c   1.000
_cell.angle_alpha   90.00
_cell.angle_beta   90.00
_cell.angle_gamma   90.00
#
_symmetry.space_group_name_H-M   'P 1'
#
loop_
_entity.id
_entity.type
_entity.pdbx_description
1 polymer ?
#
loop_
_entity_poly.entity_id
_entity_poly.type
_entity_poly.pdbx_seq_one_letter_code
_entity_poly.pdbx_strand_id
1 'polypeptide(L)' 'MLPYLDKGIYSQLKDVLLFNSVHVSFDSIEWAHDVDLDPEFIYSESIPCTSNCMISNT' A
#
# COMPACT_ATOMS: atom_id res chain seq x y z
N MET A 1 -5.35 2.02 4.76
CA MET A 1 -3.92 1.67 4.83
C MET A 1 -3.07 2.52 5.79
N LEU A 2 -3.42 3.80 6.05
CA LEU A 2 -2.67 4.70 6.95
C LEU A 2 -2.25 4.13 8.33
N PRO A 3 -3.03 3.28 9.05
CA PRO A 3 -2.58 2.77 10.36
C PRO A 3 -1.44 1.73 10.28
N TYR A 4 -1.01 1.32 9.08
CA TYR A 4 0.04 0.30 8.87
C TYR A 4 1.38 0.91 8.44
N LEU A 5 1.36 2.09 7.80
CA LEU A 5 2.57 2.78 7.35
C LEU A 5 3.42 3.33 8.51
N ASP A 6 2.95 3.29 9.76
CA ASP A 6 3.75 3.64 10.94
C ASP A 6 4.42 2.43 11.61
N LYS A 7 4.22 1.22 11.07
CA LYS A 7 4.61 -0.02 11.73
C LYS A 7 5.76 -0.70 11.00
N GLY A 8 6.88 -0.90 11.70
CA GLY A 8 7.97 -1.77 11.25
C GLY A 8 8.45 -1.47 9.82
N ILE A 9 8.60 -2.53 9.02
CA ILE A 9 9.12 -2.46 7.66
C ILE A 9 8.24 -1.61 6.71
N TYR A 10 6.93 -1.55 6.96
CA TYR A 10 5.97 -0.79 6.16
C TYR A 10 6.14 0.73 6.29
N SER A 11 6.90 1.20 7.29
CA SER A 11 7.24 2.62 7.39
C SER A 11 8.10 3.14 6.26
N GLN A 12 8.79 2.26 5.55
CA GLN A 12 9.54 2.62 4.35
C GLN A 12 8.60 3.01 3.19
N LEU A 13 7.39 2.46 3.14
CA LEU A 13 6.40 2.77 2.10
C LEU A 13 5.83 4.19 2.19
N LYS A 14 6.22 4.99 3.20
CA LYS A 14 5.99 6.44 3.22
C LYS A 14 6.83 7.18 2.18
N ASP A 15 7.95 6.61 1.76
CA ASP A 15 8.71 7.13 0.62
C ASP A 15 7.93 6.81 -0.66
N VAL A 16 7.54 7.87 -1.40
CA VAL A 16 6.77 7.76 -2.63
C VAL A 16 7.53 6.99 -3.71
N LEU A 17 8.85 7.12 -3.79
CA LEU A 17 9.65 6.38 -4.76
C LEU A 17 9.63 4.89 -4.46
N LEU A 18 9.73 4.53 -3.18
CA LEU A 18 9.61 3.14 -2.77
C LEU A 18 8.19 2.64 -3.00
N PHE A 19 7.16 3.37 -2.59
CA PHE A 19 5.76 3.01 -2.78
C PHE A 19 5.40 2.74 -4.25
N ASN A 20 5.98 3.52 -5.18
CA ASN A 20 5.77 3.34 -6.61
C ASN A 20 6.50 2.13 -7.21
N SER A 21 7.36 1.45 -6.45
CA SER A 21 8.04 0.21 -6.88
C SER A 21 7.16 -1.05 -6.77
N VAL A 22 5.89 -0.88 -6.41
CA VAL A 22 4.94 -2.00 -6.26
C VAL A 22 4.88 -2.86 -7.51
N HIS A 23 4.92 -4.17 -7.33
CA HIS A 23 4.71 -5.15 -8.40
C HIS A 23 4.06 -6.42 -7.84
N VAL A 24 3.43 -7.19 -8.73
CA VAL A 24 2.83 -8.49 -8.37
C VAL A 24 3.92 -9.56 -8.37
N SER A 25 3.98 -10.37 -7.31
CA SER A 25 4.94 -11.46 -7.15
C SER A 25 4.20 -12.71 -6.67
N PHE A 26 3.98 -13.67 -7.56
CA PHE A 26 3.26 -14.92 -7.25
C PHE A 26 1.91 -14.70 -6.52
N ASP A 27 1.87 -14.95 -5.20
CA ASP A 27 0.70 -14.87 -4.33
C ASP A 27 0.74 -13.64 -3.39
N SER A 28 1.65 -12.70 -3.67
CA SER A 28 1.86 -11.46 -2.92
C SER A 28 1.90 -10.25 -3.86
N ILE A 29 1.81 -9.06 -3.26
CA ILE A 29 2.36 -7.86 -3.89
C ILE A 29 3.57 -7.39 -3.10
N GLU A 30 4.60 -6.95 -3.83
CA GLU A 30 5.90 -6.64 -3.28
C GLU A 30 6.38 -5.26 -3.71
N TRP A 31 7.17 -4.63 -2.85
CA TRP A 31 7.95 -3.43 -3.13
C TRP A 31 9.44 -3.76 -3.01
N ALA A 32 10.29 -2.85 -3.48
CA ALA A 32 11.72 -2.99 -3.22
C ALA A 32 12.02 -3.09 -1.71
N HIS A 33 13.15 -3.70 -1.38
CA HIS A 33 13.55 -4.02 0.00
C HIS A 33 12.67 -5.06 0.72
N ASP A 34 12.16 -6.04 -0.03
CA ASP A 34 11.47 -7.22 0.52
C ASP A 34 10.26 -6.88 1.39
N VAL A 35 9.56 -5.80 1.03
CA VAL A 35 8.28 -5.44 1.66
C VAL A 35 7.18 -6.09 0.87
N ASP A 36 6.44 -7.00 1.48
CA ASP A 36 5.34 -7.72 0.84
C ASP A 36 4.02 -7.54 1.59
N LEU A 37 2.91 -7.63 0.88
CA LEU A 37 1.57 -7.66 1.45
C LEU A 37 0.67 -8.64 0.68
N ASP A 38 -0.23 -9.26 1.42
CA ASP A 38 -1.26 -10.14 0.87
C ASP A 38 -2.26 -9.31 0.03
N PRO A 39 -2.49 -9.64 -1.25
CA PRO A 39 -3.45 -8.97 -2.11
C PRO A 39 -4.88 -9.01 -1.55
N GLU A 40 -5.28 -10.12 -0.90
CA GLU A 40 -6.61 -10.28 -0.31
C GLU A 40 -6.80 -9.32 0.87
N PHE A 41 -5.77 -9.19 1.72
CA PHE A 41 -5.77 -8.25 2.84
C PHE A 41 -5.94 -6.81 2.34
N ILE A 42 -5.15 -6.41 1.34
CA ILE A 42 -5.24 -5.05 0.77
C ILE A 42 -6.61 -4.80 0.19
N TYR A 43 -7.17 -5.77 -0.55
CA TYR A 43 -8.51 -5.63 -1.12
C TYR A 43 -9.56 -5.44 -0.03
N SER A 44 -9.52 -6.24 1.04
CA SER A 44 -10.46 -6.14 2.17
C SER A 44 -10.40 -4.80 2.90
N GLU A 45 -9.20 -4.21 3.00
CA GLU A 45 -8.96 -2.92 3.65
C GLU A 45 -9.06 -1.71 2.68
N SER A 46 -9.25 -1.98 1.39
CA SER A 46 -9.37 -0.95 0.36
C SER A 46 -10.76 -0.34 0.35
N ILE A 47 -10.83 0.94 -0.01
CA ILE A 47 -12.10 1.64 -0.21
C ILE A 47 -12.32 1.76 -1.71
N PRO A 48 -13.50 1.37 -2.25
CA PRO A 48 -13.79 1.54 -3.66
C PRO A 48 -13.62 2.99 -4.09
N CYS A 49 -12.84 3.21 -5.15
CA CYS A 49 -12.76 4.50 -5.82
C CYS A 49 -14.09 4.78 -6.55
N THR A 50 -15.10 5.23 -5.80
CA THR A 50 -16.28 5.86 -6.39
C THR A 50 -15.87 7.27 -6.85
N SER A 51 -16.47 7.77 -7.92
CA SER A 51 -16.08 8.99 -8.66
C SER A 51 -16.11 10.30 -7.85
N ASN A 52 -16.17 10.22 -6.52
CA ASN A 52 -16.05 11.33 -5.58
C ASN A 52 -14.90 11.11 -4.56
N CYS A 53 -13.88 10.32 -4.89
CA CYS A 53 -12.62 10.26 -4.17
C CYS A 53 -11.82 11.56 -4.40
N MET A 54 -12.38 12.67 -3.95
CA MET A 54 -11.71 13.94 -3.70
C MET A 54 -11.86 14.23 -2.21
N ILE A 55 -11.01 13.60 -1.41
CA ILE A 55 -10.79 13.96 -0.01
C ILE A 55 -9.36 13.53 0.28
N SER A 56 -8.43 14.34 0.73
CA SER A 56 -8.38 15.78 1.00
C SER A 56 -6.95 16.00 1.45
N ASN A 57 -6.24 16.93 0.82
CA ASN A 57 -5.00 17.44 1.38
C ASN A 57 -5.32 18.12 2.72
N THR A 58 -4.91 17.50 3.82
CA THR A 58 -4.56 18.17 5.09
C THR A 58 -3.60 17.29 5.85
#